data_AF-A0A9D6ZJ70-F1
#
_entry.id   AF-A0A9D6ZJ70-F1
#
_cell.length_a   1.000
_cell.length_b   1.000
_cell.length_c   1.000
_cell.angle_alpha   90.00
_cell.angle_beta   90.00
_cell.angle_gamma   90.00
#
_symmetry.space_group_name_H-M   'P 1'
#
loop_
_entity.id
_entity.type
_entity.pdbx_description
1 polymer ?
#
loop_
_entity_poly.entity_id
_entity_poly.type
_entity_poly.pdbx_seq_one_letter_code
_entity_poly.pdbx_strand_id
1 'polypeptide(L)'
;MTSLPPWANGPFELLLHAEGHLRGGDDFDRRIALISFDNAVEVAITTYLTLNPIQRGGRSYPRVDVDKWLDNYHTKLDFLEAEIAARGVSWFVERSHIVWVHDHRNAQYHGDSKGTPEKAVLKIIRDAAIWIFSLLFDASDAEAALDNAILDRAAPAAPAPEKAFDVAIDAQYGVIGVGDQSYYASELLFAVDHAAYRDLGERLCAPGDDSTPGTEGEAPR
;
A
#
# COMPACT_ATOMS: atom_id res chain seq x y z
N MET A 1 -5.00 1.93 -18.79
CA MET A 1 -4.20 1.19 -17.80
C MET A 1 -3.84 -0.15 -18.39
N THR A 2 -2.57 -0.38 -18.70
CA THR A 2 -2.10 -1.72 -19.08
C THR A 2 -2.15 -2.57 -17.81
N SER A 3 -3.18 -3.42 -17.70
CA SER A 3 -3.29 -4.38 -16.60
C SER A 3 -2.05 -5.27 -16.62
N LEU A 4 -1.35 -5.37 -15.48
CA LEU A 4 -0.19 -6.25 -15.35
C LEU A 4 -0.58 -7.68 -15.72
N PRO A 5 0.30 -8.42 -16.41
CA PRO A 5 0.00 -9.81 -16.70
C PRO A 5 -0.11 -10.60 -15.38
N PRO A 6 -0.98 -11.62 -15.28
CA PRO A 6 -1.26 -12.30 -14.01
C PRO A 6 -0.04 -12.86 -13.30
N TRP A 7 0.99 -13.28 -14.05
CA TRP A 7 2.24 -13.81 -13.50
C TRP A 7 3.17 -12.75 -12.91
N ALA A 8 2.91 -11.46 -13.16
CA ALA A 8 3.64 -10.35 -12.53
C ALA A 8 3.03 -9.93 -11.19
N ASN A 9 1.84 -10.42 -10.83
CA ASN A 9 1.13 -10.00 -9.61
C ASN A 9 1.92 -10.32 -8.34
N GLY A 10 2.53 -11.51 -8.23
CA GLY A 10 3.31 -11.90 -7.04
C GLY A 10 4.50 -10.95 -6.78
N PRO A 11 5.40 -10.74 -7.75
CA PRO A 11 6.46 -9.74 -7.62
C PRO A 11 5.94 -8.31 -7.37
N PHE A 12 4.82 -7.92 -7.99
CA PHE A 12 4.22 -6.60 -7.79
C PHE A 12 3.68 -6.41 -6.37
N GLU A 13 3.06 -7.44 -5.78
CA GLU A 13 2.60 -7.40 -4.39
C GLU A 13 3.75 -7.13 -3.42
N LEU A 14 4.96 -7.68 -3.66
CA LEU A 14 6.11 -7.37 -2.82
C LEU A 14 6.53 -5.90 -2.91
N LEU A 15 6.50 -5.31 -4.11
CA LEU A 15 6.73 -3.86 -4.27
C LEU A 15 5.68 -3.05 -3.51
N LEU A 16 4.41 -3.44 -3.60
CA LEU A 16 3.29 -2.80 -2.91
C LEU A 16 3.45 -2.84 -1.39
N HIS A 17 3.88 -3.97 -0.84
CA HIS A 17 4.14 -4.09 0.59
C HIS A 17 5.34 -3.24 1.01
N ALA A 18 6.44 -3.26 0.24
CA ALA A 18 7.62 -2.46 0.50
C ALA A 18 7.31 -0.95 0.51
N GLU A 19 6.55 -0.48 -0.48
CA GLU A 19 6.12 0.92 -0.60
C GLU A 19 5.18 1.33 0.54
N GLY A 20 4.28 0.44 0.97
CA GLY A 20 3.41 0.68 2.12
C GLY A 20 4.21 0.98 3.38
N HIS A 21 5.22 0.15 3.69
CA HIS A 21 6.13 0.41 4.81
C HIS A 21 6.94 1.70 4.61
N LEU A 22 7.47 1.94 3.41
CA LEU A 22 8.22 3.18 3.15
C LEU A 22 7.39 4.44 3.46
N ARG A 23 6.09 4.43 3.17
CA ARG A 23 5.15 5.53 3.46
C ARG A 23 4.75 5.61 4.93
N GLY A 24 4.68 4.48 5.65
CA GLY A 24 4.49 4.46 7.10
C GLY A 24 5.61 5.22 7.84
N GLY A 25 6.84 5.06 7.35
CA GLY A 25 7.93 6.01 7.56
C GLY A 25 8.60 5.99 8.93
N ASP A 26 8.15 5.13 9.86
CA ASP A 26 8.83 4.90 11.13
C ASP A 26 10.15 4.10 10.96
N ASP A 27 10.92 3.95 12.03
CA ASP A 27 12.23 3.31 11.95
C ASP A 27 12.15 1.79 11.70
N PHE A 28 11.08 1.15 12.16
CA PHE A 28 10.82 -0.26 11.90
C PHE A 28 10.41 -0.46 10.43
N ASP A 29 9.46 0.34 9.97
CA ASP A 29 8.98 0.45 8.61
C ASP A 29 10.10 0.66 7.61
N ARG A 30 11.07 1.54 7.90
CA ARG A 30 12.25 1.72 7.03
C ARG A 30 13.08 0.44 6.89
N ARG A 31 13.25 -0.33 7.97
CA ARG A 31 13.96 -1.62 7.90
C ARG A 31 13.17 -2.62 7.06
N ILE A 32 11.86 -2.71 7.29
CA ILE A 32 11.00 -3.62 6.53
C ILE A 32 10.93 -3.21 5.06
N ALA A 33 10.86 -1.92 4.75
CA ALA A 33 10.88 -1.40 3.38
C ALA A 33 12.17 -1.78 2.64
N LEU A 34 13.34 -1.56 3.26
CA LEU A 34 14.64 -1.94 2.68
C LEU A 34 14.68 -3.44 2.35
N ILE A 35 14.30 -4.27 3.32
CA ILE A 35 14.27 -5.73 3.16
C ILE A 35 13.29 -6.14 2.04
N SER A 36 12.11 -5.52 2.02
CA SER A 36 11.04 -5.89 1.10
C SER A 36 11.34 -5.48 -0.34
N PHE A 37 11.94 -4.30 -0.56
CA PHE A 37 12.39 -3.91 -1.91
C PHE A 37 13.51 -4.81 -2.43
N ASP A 38 14.47 -5.18 -1.58
CA ASP A 38 15.55 -6.11 -1.98
C ASP A 38 15.00 -7.50 -2.32
N ASN A 39 14.06 -8.02 -1.52
CA ASN A 39 13.36 -9.27 -1.82
C ASN A 39 12.52 -9.16 -3.11
N ALA A 40 11.90 -8.01 -3.38
CA ALA A 40 11.14 -7.81 -4.60
C ALA A 40 12.02 -7.92 -5.85
N VAL A 41 13.27 -7.44 -5.82
CA VAL A 41 14.25 -7.64 -6.90
C VAL A 41 14.50 -9.12 -7.14
N GLU A 42 14.81 -9.87 -6.08
CA GLU A 42 15.11 -11.30 -6.18
C GLU A 42 13.91 -12.10 -6.71
N VAL A 43 12.71 -11.82 -6.21
CA VAL A 43 11.48 -12.52 -6.62
C VAL A 43 11.08 -12.14 -8.05
N ALA A 44 11.24 -10.88 -8.47
CA ALA A 44 10.98 -10.46 -9.84
C ALA A 44 11.87 -11.23 -10.84
N ILE A 45 13.18 -11.29 -10.58
CA ILE A 45 14.14 -12.02 -11.44
C ILE A 45 13.82 -13.52 -11.45
N THR A 46 13.59 -14.11 -10.27
CA THR A 46 13.26 -15.54 -10.14
C THR A 46 11.99 -15.90 -10.89
N THR A 47 10.95 -15.10 -10.72
CA THR A 47 9.67 -15.29 -11.42
C THR A 47 9.90 -15.24 -12.92
N TYR A 48 10.54 -14.18 -13.43
CA TYR A 48 10.78 -14.03 -14.86
C TYR A 48 11.60 -15.17 -15.49
N LEU A 49 12.63 -15.66 -14.79
CA LEU A 49 13.46 -16.77 -15.25
C LEU A 49 12.69 -18.10 -15.33
N THR A 50 11.70 -18.30 -14.46
CA THR A 50 10.86 -19.51 -14.41
C THR A 50 9.64 -19.48 -15.32
N LEU A 51 9.30 -18.31 -15.89
CA LEU A 51 8.23 -18.19 -16.87
C LEU A 51 8.49 -19.00 -18.15
N ASN A 52 7.39 -19.44 -18.77
CA ASN A 52 7.46 -19.97 -20.13
C ASN A 52 7.89 -18.85 -21.09
N PRO A 53 8.72 -19.13 -22.12
CA PRO A 53 9.13 -18.15 -23.12
C PRO A 53 8.01 -17.27 -23.68
N ILE A 54 6.81 -17.82 -23.90
CA ILE A 54 5.66 -17.05 -24.42
C ILE A 54 5.23 -15.90 -23.48
N GLN A 55 5.47 -16.05 -22.18
CA GLN A 55 5.11 -15.06 -21.14
C GLN A 55 6.17 -13.95 -20.99
N ARG A 56 7.30 -14.08 -21.68
CA ARG A 56 8.44 -13.14 -21.67
C ARG A 56 8.85 -12.75 -23.10
N GLY A 57 7.85 -12.50 -23.96
CA GLY A 57 8.08 -12.01 -25.32
C GLY A 57 8.84 -12.99 -26.24
N GLY A 58 8.74 -14.29 -25.98
CA GLY A 58 9.45 -15.33 -26.73
C GLY A 58 10.91 -15.52 -26.31
N ARG A 59 11.40 -14.81 -25.29
CA ARG A 59 12.77 -14.96 -24.79
C ARG A 59 12.96 -16.32 -24.15
N SER A 60 14.06 -17.00 -24.47
CA SER A 60 14.38 -18.31 -23.92
C SER A 60 15.85 -18.36 -23.54
N TYR A 61 16.14 -19.06 -22.45
CA TYR A 61 17.48 -19.18 -21.91
C TYR A 61 17.84 -20.66 -21.75
N PRO A 62 19.11 -21.06 -21.97
CA PRO A 62 19.56 -22.40 -21.68
C PRO A 62 19.32 -22.76 -20.22
N ARG A 63 18.87 -24.00 -19.97
CA ARG A 63 18.55 -24.47 -18.61
C ARG A 63 19.74 -24.31 -17.65
N VAL A 64 20.95 -24.61 -18.13
CA VAL A 64 22.20 -24.47 -17.36
C VAL A 64 22.47 -23.04 -16.91
N ASP A 65 22.14 -22.04 -17.73
CA ASP A 65 22.32 -20.63 -17.39
C ASP A 65 21.27 -20.19 -16.38
N VAL A 66 20.02 -20.64 -16.55
CA VAL A 66 18.94 -20.37 -15.59
C VAL A 66 19.28 -20.94 -14.21
N ASP A 67 19.73 -22.19 -14.14
CA ASP A 67 20.10 -22.84 -12.88
C ASP A 67 21.27 -22.10 -12.21
N LYS A 68 22.27 -21.64 -12.99
CA LYS A 68 23.37 -20.80 -12.49
C LYS A 68 22.86 -19.44 -11.97
N TRP A 69 22.01 -18.76 -12.72
CA TRP A 69 21.53 -17.42 -12.36
C TRP A 69 20.68 -17.44 -11.11
N LEU A 70 19.90 -18.50 -10.88
CA LEU A 70 19.02 -18.63 -9.71
C LEU A 70 19.76 -18.95 -8.40
N ASP A 71 21.05 -19.31 -8.45
CA ASP A 71 21.84 -19.77 -7.30
C ASP A 71 21.87 -18.78 -6.12
N ASN A 72 22.14 -17.51 -6.39
CA ASN A 72 22.19 -16.47 -5.36
C ASN A 72 21.86 -15.07 -5.92
N TYR A 73 21.86 -14.04 -5.07
CA TYR A 73 21.49 -12.68 -5.49
C TYR A 73 22.45 -12.10 -6.55
N HIS A 74 23.76 -12.32 -6.42
CA HIS A 74 24.74 -11.78 -7.37
C HIS A 74 24.62 -12.45 -8.74
N THR A 75 24.37 -13.77 -8.80
CA THR A 75 24.16 -14.47 -10.07
C THR A 75 22.83 -14.05 -10.73
N LYS A 76 21.83 -13.62 -9.96
CA LYS A 76 20.61 -13.00 -10.50
C LYS A 76 20.91 -11.65 -11.15
N LEU A 77 21.85 -10.87 -10.61
CA LEU A 77 22.32 -9.65 -11.26
C LEU A 77 23.15 -9.93 -12.53
N ASP A 78 23.85 -11.06 -12.62
CA ASP A 78 24.50 -11.49 -13.88
C ASP A 78 23.49 -11.74 -14.99
N PHE A 79 22.36 -12.38 -14.66
CA PHE A 79 21.24 -12.50 -15.59
C PHE A 79 20.75 -11.12 -16.03
N LEU A 80 20.50 -10.23 -15.08
CA LEU A 80 19.96 -8.90 -15.36
C LEU A 80 20.89 -8.12 -16.30
N GLU A 81 22.20 -8.20 -16.10
CA GLU A 81 23.22 -7.61 -16.99
C GLU A 81 23.11 -8.15 -18.42
N ALA A 82 23.02 -9.47 -18.57
CA ALA A 82 22.85 -10.12 -19.87
C ALA A 82 21.53 -9.71 -20.55
N GLU A 83 20.44 -9.61 -19.78
CA GLU A 83 19.12 -9.23 -20.29
C GLU A 83 19.06 -7.75 -20.72
N ILE A 84 19.67 -6.86 -19.95
CA ILE A 84 19.84 -5.44 -20.29
C ILE A 84 20.60 -5.29 -21.60
N ALA A 85 21.74 -5.98 -21.73
CA ALA A 85 22.53 -5.99 -22.95
C ALA A 85 21.74 -6.54 -24.15
N ALA A 86 21.01 -7.64 -23.96
CA ALA A 86 20.17 -8.24 -25.01
C ALA A 86 18.98 -7.34 -25.42
N ARG A 87 18.48 -6.50 -24.51
CA ARG A 87 17.44 -5.50 -24.77
C ARG A 87 17.99 -4.20 -25.36
N GLY A 88 19.31 -3.99 -25.33
CA GLY A 88 19.93 -2.75 -25.80
C GLY A 88 19.57 -1.53 -24.94
N VAL A 89 19.27 -1.75 -23.66
CA VAL A 89 18.96 -0.68 -22.70
C VAL A 89 20.15 -0.48 -21.76
N SER A 90 20.17 0.62 -21.01
CA SER A 90 21.19 0.88 -19.99
C SER A 90 20.65 0.58 -18.59
N TRP A 91 21.56 0.37 -17.64
CA TRP A 91 21.22 0.37 -16.22
C TRP A 91 20.58 1.71 -15.82
N PHE A 92 19.44 1.66 -15.15
CA PHE A 92 18.86 2.84 -14.51
C PHE A 92 19.49 3.09 -13.13
N VAL A 93 19.66 2.01 -12.37
CA VAL A 93 20.48 1.99 -11.15
C VAL A 93 21.66 1.07 -11.39
N GLU A 94 22.87 1.62 -11.33
CA GLU A 94 24.10 0.87 -11.55
C GLU A 94 24.20 -0.37 -10.65
N ARG A 95 24.73 -1.47 -11.22
CA ARG A 95 24.87 -2.75 -10.54
C ARG A 95 25.61 -2.62 -9.20
N SER A 96 26.65 -1.80 -9.16
CA SER A 96 27.44 -1.56 -7.94
C SER A 96 26.62 -0.94 -6.81
N HIS A 97 25.67 -0.07 -7.12
CA HIS A 97 24.77 0.53 -6.13
C HIS A 97 23.77 -0.50 -5.59
N ILE A 98 23.24 -1.38 -6.45
CA ILE A 98 22.33 -2.45 -6.03
C ILE A 98 23.07 -3.41 -5.08
N VAL A 99 24.29 -3.82 -5.43
CA VAL A 99 25.13 -4.66 -4.55
C VAL A 99 25.42 -3.96 -3.22
N TRP A 100 25.81 -2.68 -3.26
CA TRP A 100 26.08 -1.93 -2.05
C TRP A 100 24.86 -1.85 -1.12
N VAL A 101 23.65 -1.61 -1.64
CA VAL A 101 22.44 -1.62 -0.82
C VAL A 101 22.03 -3.02 -0.35
N HIS A 102 22.26 -4.05 -1.16
CA HIS A 102 22.06 -5.44 -0.74
C HIS A 102 22.91 -5.79 0.49
N ASP A 103 24.16 -5.33 0.54
CA ASP A 103 25.02 -5.49 1.72
C ASP A 103 24.49 -4.75 2.94
N HIS A 104 23.89 -3.55 2.75
CA HIS A 104 23.21 -2.81 3.83
C HIS A 104 22.03 -3.61 4.39
N ARG A 105 21.26 -4.26 3.52
CA ARG A 105 20.17 -5.15 3.92
C ARG A 105 20.71 -6.34 4.71
N ASN A 106 21.79 -6.97 4.27
CA ASN A 106 22.38 -8.12 4.97
C ASN A 106 22.85 -7.76 6.38
N ALA A 107 23.43 -6.57 6.55
CA ALA A 107 23.81 -6.05 7.87
C ALA A 107 22.61 -5.83 8.81
N GLN A 108 21.41 -5.51 8.28
CA GLN A 108 20.18 -5.41 9.07
C GLN A 108 19.69 -6.79 9.56
N TYR A 109 19.94 -7.87 8.81
CA TYR A 109 19.56 -9.23 9.20
C TYR A 109 20.52 -9.86 10.21
N HIS A 110 21.82 -9.63 10.05
CA HIS A 110 22.85 -10.26 10.88
C HIS A 110 23.16 -9.50 12.17
N GLY A 111 22.49 -8.37 12.43
CA GLY A 111 22.64 -7.58 13.66
C GLY A 111 23.92 -6.73 13.70
N ASP A 112 24.71 -6.74 12.63
CA ASP A 112 25.92 -5.92 12.49
C ASP A 112 25.58 -4.43 12.30
N SER A 113 24.36 -4.14 11.83
CA SER A 113 23.82 -2.78 11.77
C SER A 113 23.00 -2.44 13.02
N LYS A 114 23.43 -1.41 13.76
CA LYS A 114 22.64 -0.79 14.85
C LYS A 114 21.78 0.39 14.38
N GLY A 115 21.84 0.75 13.11
CA GLY A 115 21.25 1.99 12.57
C GLY A 115 19.96 1.76 11.78
N THR A 116 19.05 2.72 11.86
CA THR A 116 17.90 2.81 10.95
C THR A 116 18.40 3.12 9.53
N PRO A 117 17.90 2.41 8.49
CA PRO A 117 18.31 2.66 7.11
C PRO A 117 18.15 4.12 6.72
N GLU A 118 19.19 4.68 6.11
CA GLU A 118 19.16 6.04 5.60
C GLU A 118 18.19 6.15 4.42
N LYS A 119 17.58 7.34 4.27
CA LYS A 119 16.66 7.61 3.15
C LYS A 119 17.32 7.42 1.78
N ALA A 120 18.62 7.69 1.66
CA ALA A 120 19.37 7.48 0.42
C ALA A 120 19.44 5.99 0.04
N VAL A 121 19.69 5.11 1.02
CA VAL A 121 19.71 3.65 0.83
C VAL A 121 18.35 3.15 0.36
N LEU A 122 17.28 3.62 1.02
CA LEU A 122 15.89 3.28 0.66
C LEU A 122 15.52 3.74 -0.75
N LYS A 123 15.94 4.96 -1.13
CA LYS A 123 15.68 5.49 -2.46
C LYS A 123 16.34 4.61 -3.54
N ILE A 124 17.60 4.23 -3.35
CA ILE A 124 18.34 3.43 -4.33
C ILE A 124 17.65 2.08 -4.55
N ILE A 125 17.29 1.35 -3.47
CA ILE A 125 16.68 0.04 -3.62
C ILE A 125 15.25 0.11 -4.16
N ARG A 126 14.48 1.15 -3.79
CA ARG A 126 13.14 1.40 -4.35
C ARG A 126 13.23 1.61 -5.86
N ASP A 127 14.10 2.53 -6.29
CA ASP A 127 14.30 2.87 -7.69
C ASP A 127 14.75 1.64 -8.49
N ALA A 128 15.67 0.84 -7.93
CA ALA A 128 16.12 -0.40 -8.56
C ALA A 128 14.99 -1.44 -8.67
N ALA A 129 14.22 -1.65 -7.61
CA ALA A 129 13.15 -2.66 -7.58
C ALA A 129 12.02 -2.33 -8.57
N ILE A 130 11.56 -1.07 -8.62
CA ILE A 130 10.53 -0.62 -9.56
C ILE A 130 11.03 -0.70 -11.01
N TRP A 131 12.28 -0.29 -11.26
CA TRP A 131 12.85 -0.34 -12.60
C TRP A 131 13.06 -1.79 -13.09
N ILE A 132 13.63 -2.67 -12.26
CA ILE A 132 13.83 -4.08 -12.61
C ILE A 132 12.49 -4.76 -12.90
N PHE A 133 11.47 -4.50 -12.07
CA PHE A 133 10.13 -5.00 -12.32
C PHE A 133 9.57 -4.48 -13.66
N SER A 134 9.66 -3.18 -13.90
CA SER A 134 9.21 -2.55 -15.16
C SER A 134 9.89 -3.17 -16.38
N LEU A 135 11.21 -3.40 -16.29
CA LEU A 135 12.00 -4.00 -17.34
C LEU A 135 11.57 -5.45 -17.60
N LEU A 136 11.45 -6.29 -16.57
CA LEU A 136 11.20 -7.72 -16.74
C LEU A 136 9.77 -8.01 -17.21
N PHE A 137 8.79 -7.24 -16.76
CA PHE A 137 7.37 -7.49 -17.07
C PHE A 137 6.78 -6.54 -18.10
N ASP A 138 7.62 -5.75 -18.77
CA ASP A 138 7.25 -4.74 -19.76
C ASP A 138 6.15 -3.78 -19.23
N ALA A 139 6.21 -3.46 -17.94
CA ALA A 139 5.27 -2.57 -17.28
C ALA A 139 5.68 -1.12 -17.55
N SER A 140 4.94 -0.46 -18.45
CA SER A 140 5.26 0.89 -18.93
C SER A 140 5.22 1.99 -17.85
N ASP A 141 4.46 1.76 -16.78
CA ASP A 141 4.31 2.72 -15.68
C ASP A 141 4.04 1.99 -14.35
N ALA A 142 5.04 1.22 -13.90
CA ALA A 142 4.92 0.47 -12.65
C ALA A 142 4.81 1.39 -11.42
N GLU A 143 5.37 2.60 -11.47
CA GLU A 143 5.27 3.57 -10.37
C GLU A 143 3.85 4.09 -10.22
N ALA A 144 3.18 4.53 -11.30
CA ALA A 144 1.78 4.90 -11.21
C ALA A 144 0.87 3.72 -10.83
N ALA A 145 1.18 2.51 -11.30
CA ALA A 145 0.45 1.31 -10.88
C ALA A 145 0.57 1.06 -9.38
N LEU A 146 1.77 1.23 -8.83
CA LEU A 146 2.07 1.11 -7.41
C LEU A 146 1.35 2.20 -6.59
N ASP A 147 1.38 3.44 -7.05
CA ASP A 147 0.66 4.56 -6.43
C ASP A 147 -0.84 4.31 -6.35
N ASN A 148 -1.45 3.91 -7.47
CA ASN A 148 -2.87 3.57 -7.52
C ASN A 148 -3.19 2.40 -6.57
N ALA A 149 -2.37 1.35 -6.56
CA ALA A 149 -2.58 0.20 -5.68
C ALA A 149 -2.43 0.56 -4.19
N ILE A 150 -1.55 1.50 -3.83
CA ILE A 150 -1.47 2.05 -2.47
C ILE A 150 -2.74 2.84 -2.13
N LEU A 151 -3.24 3.68 -3.05
CA LEU A 151 -4.46 4.45 -2.85
C LEU A 151 -5.68 3.53 -2.69
N ASP A 152 -5.77 2.47 -3.48
CA ASP A 152 -6.85 1.47 -3.39
C ASP A 152 -6.79 0.67 -2.09
N ARG A 153 -5.59 0.45 -1.53
CA ARG A 153 -5.39 -0.23 -0.24
C ARG A 153 -5.50 0.70 0.97
N ALA A 154 -5.33 2.01 0.78
CA ALA A 154 -5.60 2.96 1.83
C ALA A 154 -7.08 2.79 2.19
N ALA A 155 -7.35 2.41 3.45
CA ALA A 155 -8.72 2.41 3.95
C ALA A 155 -9.35 3.76 3.56
N PRO A 156 -10.61 3.81 3.12
CA PRO A 156 -11.26 5.10 2.90
C PRO A 156 -11.00 5.93 4.14
N ALA A 157 -10.50 7.17 3.93
CA ALA A 157 -10.23 8.08 5.04
C ALA A 157 -11.42 8.02 5.98
N ALA A 158 -11.16 7.84 7.28
CA ALA A 158 -12.22 7.77 8.28
C ALA A 158 -13.21 8.90 7.96
N PRO A 159 -14.47 8.59 7.66
CA PRO A 159 -15.42 9.59 7.17
C PRO A 159 -15.48 10.71 8.19
N ALA A 160 -15.34 11.97 7.78
CA ALA A 160 -15.32 13.08 8.73
C ALA A 160 -16.73 13.30 9.33
N PRO A 161 -16.85 13.72 10.60
CA PRO A 161 -18.14 14.08 11.17
C PRO A 161 -18.79 15.22 10.38
N GLU A 162 -20.10 15.16 10.21
CA GLU A 162 -20.87 16.22 9.57
C GLU A 162 -21.42 17.17 10.63
N LYS A 163 -21.00 18.44 10.59
CA LYS A 163 -21.42 19.45 11.60
C LYS A 163 -22.92 19.56 11.78
N ALA A 164 -23.71 19.35 10.72
CA ALA A 164 -25.17 19.39 10.80
C ALA A 164 -25.71 18.24 11.67
N PHE A 165 -25.15 17.05 11.54
CA PHE A 165 -25.49 15.89 12.35
C PHE A 165 -25.03 16.06 13.79
N ASP A 166 -23.81 16.58 14.00
CA ASP A 166 -23.30 16.85 15.34
C ASP A 166 -24.25 17.78 16.11
N VAL A 167 -24.60 18.91 15.49
CA VAL A 167 -25.53 19.88 16.08
C VAL A 167 -26.90 19.26 16.36
N ALA A 168 -27.45 18.49 15.42
CA ALA A 168 -28.78 17.89 15.58
C ALA A 168 -28.81 16.80 16.67
N ILE A 169 -27.80 15.94 16.69
CA ILE A 169 -27.68 14.84 17.67
C ILE A 169 -27.41 15.41 19.06
N ASP A 170 -26.52 16.39 19.20
CA ASP A 170 -26.20 16.99 20.50
C ASP A 170 -27.33 17.87 21.02
N ALA A 171 -28.09 18.53 20.14
CA ALA A 171 -29.29 19.25 20.55
C ALA A 171 -30.36 18.31 21.12
N GLN A 172 -30.46 17.09 20.60
CA GLN A 172 -31.46 16.11 21.02
C GLN A 172 -31.02 15.30 22.25
N TYR A 173 -29.75 14.88 22.31
CA TYR A 173 -29.26 13.91 23.29
C TYR A 173 -28.20 14.47 24.25
N GLY A 174 -27.66 15.65 23.97
CA GLY A 174 -26.76 16.37 24.87
C GLY A 174 -25.44 15.63 25.13
N VAL A 175 -25.02 15.67 26.40
CA VAL A 175 -23.75 15.12 26.86
C VAL A 175 -23.99 13.77 27.56
N ILE A 176 -23.23 12.75 27.18
CA ILE A 176 -23.29 11.41 27.75
C ILE A 176 -22.08 11.21 28.69
N GLY A 177 -22.36 10.73 29.90
CA GLY A 177 -21.34 10.34 30.86
C GLY A 177 -20.85 8.91 30.62
N VAL A 178 -19.53 8.72 30.54
CA VAL A 178 -18.89 7.39 30.49
C VAL A 178 -17.83 7.34 31.58
N GLY A 179 -18.11 6.55 32.63
CA GLY A 179 -17.29 6.56 33.83
C GLY A 179 -17.29 7.94 34.49
N ASP A 180 -16.09 8.51 34.65
CA ASP A 180 -15.82 9.84 35.18
C ASP A 180 -15.65 10.91 34.08
N GLN A 181 -15.85 10.54 32.81
CA GLN A 181 -15.70 11.44 31.66
C GLN A 181 -17.06 11.78 31.03
N SER A 182 -17.10 12.89 30.30
CA SER A 182 -18.30 13.41 29.64
C SER A 182 -17.99 13.72 28.19
N TYR A 183 -18.84 13.23 27.28
CA TYR A 183 -18.68 13.35 25.84
C TYR A 183 -19.96 13.86 25.21
N TYR A 184 -19.86 14.55 24.08
CA TYR A 184 -21.04 14.83 23.28
C TYR A 184 -21.62 13.54 22.69
N ALA A 185 -22.95 13.44 22.61
CA ALA A 185 -23.61 12.26 22.07
C ALA A 185 -23.19 11.98 20.62
N SER A 186 -23.01 13.04 19.82
CA SER A 186 -22.51 12.97 18.45
C SER A 186 -21.10 12.38 18.37
N GLU A 187 -20.19 12.88 19.21
CA GLU A 187 -18.80 12.45 19.30
C GLU A 187 -18.70 10.97 19.66
N LEU A 188 -19.44 10.56 20.70
CA LEU A 188 -19.42 9.19 21.17
C LEU A 188 -20.05 8.22 20.16
N LEU A 189 -21.16 8.62 19.55
CA LEU A 189 -21.83 7.79 18.55
C LEU A 189 -20.98 7.64 17.27
N PHE A 190 -20.38 8.74 16.80
CA PHE A 190 -19.48 8.73 15.65
C PHE A 190 -18.24 7.86 15.88
N ALA A 191 -17.66 7.90 17.07
CA ALA A 191 -16.49 7.10 17.43
C ALA A 191 -16.77 5.60 17.53
N VAL A 192 -18.00 5.20 17.85
CA VAL A 192 -18.37 3.81 18.13
C VAL A 192 -19.07 3.14 16.94
N ASP A 193 -19.97 3.86 16.25
CA ASP A 193 -20.72 3.35 15.11
C ASP A 193 -21.09 4.49 14.14
N HIS A 194 -20.26 4.63 13.10
CA HIS A 194 -20.45 5.65 12.07
C HIS A 194 -21.77 5.49 11.29
N ALA A 195 -22.25 4.26 11.08
CA ALA A 195 -23.51 4.05 10.36
C ALA A 195 -24.69 4.54 11.19
N ALA A 196 -24.72 4.19 12.49
CA ALA A 196 -25.74 4.68 13.41
C ALA A 196 -25.71 6.21 13.57
N TYR A 197 -24.52 6.81 13.59
CA TYR A 197 -24.33 8.26 13.58
C TYR A 197 -25.01 8.92 12.37
N ARG A 198 -24.73 8.44 11.15
CA ARG A 198 -25.36 9.02 9.95
C ARG A 198 -26.87 8.81 9.93
N ASP A 199 -27.33 7.60 10.19
CA ASP A 199 -28.76 7.28 10.13
C ASP A 199 -29.57 8.11 11.15
N LEU A 200 -28.97 8.44 12.30
CA LEU A 200 -29.58 9.34 13.28
C LEU A 200 -29.50 10.80 12.82
N GLY A 201 -28.35 11.25 12.34
CA GLY A 201 -28.16 12.61 11.82
C GLY A 201 -29.12 12.93 10.68
N GLU A 202 -29.23 12.04 9.69
CA GLU A 202 -30.15 12.16 8.56
C GLU A 202 -31.61 12.27 9.02
N ARG A 203 -32.03 11.44 9.99
CA ARG A 203 -33.38 11.50 10.55
C ARG A 203 -33.68 12.80 11.28
N LEU A 204 -32.71 13.33 12.04
CA LEU A 204 -32.89 14.56 12.82
C LEU A 204 -32.78 15.82 11.95
N CYS A 205 -32.03 15.76 10.85
CA CYS A 205 -31.90 16.85 9.89
C CYS A 205 -32.99 16.84 8.81
N ALA A 206 -33.76 15.75 8.68
CA ALA A 206 -34.90 15.70 7.77
C ALA A 206 -35.99 16.72 8.19
N PRO A 207 -36.60 17.45 7.24
CA PRO A 207 -37.70 18.36 7.54
C PRO A 207 -38.87 17.57 8.15
N GLY A 208 -39.33 17.99 9.33
CA GLY A 208 -40.37 17.30 10.08
C GLY A 208 -41.68 17.19 9.29
N ASP A 209 -42.25 15.98 9.26
CA ASP A 209 -43.63 15.76 8.86
C ASP A 209 -44.52 16.20 10.04
N ASP A 210 -45.07 17.41 9.95
CA ASP A 210 -45.90 18.03 10.97
C ASP A 210 -47.31 17.42 10.93
N SER A 211 -47.47 16.21 11.45
CA SER A 211 -48.78 15.65 11.77
C SER A 211 -49.12 15.95 13.23
N THR A 212 -49.61 17.16 13.47
CA THR A 212 -50.18 17.58 14.76
C THR A 212 -51.47 16.78 15.03
N PRO A 213 -51.64 16.08 16.18
CA PRO A 213 -52.94 15.56 16.57
C PRO A 213 -53.80 16.74 17.04
N GLY A 214 -54.87 17.02 16.30
CA GLY A 214 -55.83 18.08 16.60
C GLY A 214 -56.50 17.91 17.96
N THR A 215 -56.48 18.98 18.75
CA THR A 215 -57.41 19.26 19.84
C THR A 215 -58.84 19.42 19.33
N GLU A 216 -59.72 18.48 19.70
CA GLU A 216 -61.18 18.65 19.86
C GLU A 216 -61.57 17.75 21.04
N GLY A 217 -62.32 18.12 22.06
CA GLY A 217 -63.04 19.31 22.44
C GLY A 217 -63.89 18.87 23.63
N GLU A 218 -63.59 19.35 24.83
CA GLU A 218 -64.40 19.10 26.02
C GLU A 218 -65.59 20.07 26.00
N ALA A 219 -66.82 19.57 26.10
CA ALA A 219 -67.99 20.35 26.49
C ALA A 219 -69.10 19.46 27.07
N PRO A 220 -69.96 20.00 27.97
CA PRO A 220 -70.35 19.31 29.20
C PRO A 220 -71.86 19.05 29.35
N ARG A 221 -72.16 18.18 30.35
CA ARG A 221 -73.45 17.85 30.99
C ARG A 221 -74.44 16.99 30.22
#